data_AF-A0A366C2Q8-F1
#
_entry.id   AF-A0A366C2Q8-F1
#
_cell.length_a   1.000
_cell.length_b   1.000
_cell.length_c   1.000
_cell.angle_alpha   90.00
_cell.angle_beta   90.00
_cell.angle_gamma   90.00
#
_symmetry.space_group_name_H-M   'P 1'
#
loop_
_entity.id
_entity.type
_entity.pdbx_description
1 polymer ?
#
loop_
_entity_poly.entity_id
_entity_poly.type
_entity_poly.pdbx_seq_one_letter_code
_entity_poly.pdbx_strand_id
1 'polypeptide(L)'
;MAYTEAKIRDLVDGTIDQDTLHQMLSMPKDQERFEIYLGILQEQVPWDDRIILPLGPKLFIVQRAEDKKWVIRSWAGHDFCDWTENWKLHAKVRVRDTPEAMEKLYPKLMAPSTGWQVIREYFCPLSGDLLDVEAPTPWYPVIHDFEPDIDTFYRDWLGLEVPERA
;
A
#
# COMPACT_ATOMS: atom_id res chain seq x y z
N MET A 1 -25.58 6.62 -5.50
CA MET A 1 -25.19 6.90 -6.90
C MET A 1 -23.81 6.32 -7.07
N ALA A 2 -23.63 5.39 -8.01
CA ALA A 2 -22.31 4.85 -8.35
C ALA A 2 -21.59 5.84 -9.29
N TYR A 3 -20.28 6.00 -9.11
CA TYR A 3 -19.45 6.73 -10.07
C TYR A 3 -19.09 5.80 -11.22
N THR A 4 -18.83 6.36 -12.40
CA THR A 4 -18.38 5.55 -13.54
C THR A 4 -16.97 5.03 -13.29
N GLU A 5 -16.65 3.86 -13.86
CA GLU A 5 -15.31 3.28 -13.81
C GLU A 5 -14.24 4.27 -14.30
N ALA A 6 -14.54 5.02 -15.38
CA ALA A 6 -13.66 6.07 -15.89
C ALA A 6 -13.30 7.12 -14.83
N LYS A 7 -14.27 7.56 -14.00
CA LYS A 7 -14.00 8.51 -12.92
C LYS A 7 -13.20 7.91 -11.77
N ILE A 8 -13.37 6.63 -11.50
CA ILE A 8 -12.55 5.93 -10.49
C ILE A 8 -11.12 5.74 -11.03
N ARG A 9 -10.95 5.48 -12.33
CA ARG A 9 -9.63 5.42 -12.98
C ARG A 9 -8.92 6.77 -12.94
N ASP A 10 -9.63 7.85 -13.29
CA ASP A 10 -9.10 9.22 -13.15
C ASP A 10 -8.67 9.52 -11.69
N LEU A 11 -9.38 8.98 -10.70
CA LEU A 11 -9.01 9.13 -9.29
C LEU A 11 -7.72 8.37 -8.95
N VAL A 12 -7.57 7.14 -9.44
CA VAL A 12 -6.35 6.33 -9.26
C VAL A 12 -5.14 7.01 -9.90
N ASP A 13 -5.32 7.54 -11.11
CA ASP A 13 -4.26 8.19 -11.88
C ASP A 13 -3.97 9.63 -11.42
N GLY A 14 -4.79 10.19 -10.52
CA GLY A 14 -4.65 11.55 -10.01
C GLY A 14 -5.04 12.64 -11.02
N THR A 15 -5.86 12.31 -12.01
CA THR A 15 -6.30 13.19 -13.12
C THR A 15 -7.78 13.59 -13.02
N ILE A 16 -8.49 13.17 -11.96
CA ILE A 16 -9.90 13.49 -11.73
C ILE A 16 -10.18 15.00 -11.69
N ASP A 17 -11.32 15.41 -12.25
CA ASP A 17 -11.77 16.80 -12.20
C ASP A 17 -12.24 17.22 -10.80
N GLN A 18 -12.15 18.53 -10.53
CA GLN A 18 -12.45 19.09 -9.21
C GLN A 18 -13.91 18.90 -8.78
N ASP A 19 -14.87 18.98 -9.71
CA ASP A 19 -16.29 18.86 -9.41
C ASP A 19 -16.62 17.43 -8.95
N THR A 20 -16.14 16.43 -9.71
CA THR A 20 -16.32 15.02 -9.36
C THR A 20 -15.61 14.68 -8.05
N LEU A 21 -14.37 15.16 -7.85
CA LEU A 21 -13.63 14.96 -6.60
C LEU A 21 -14.39 15.55 -5.40
N HIS A 22 -14.89 16.78 -5.53
CA HIS A 22 -15.69 17.41 -4.47
C HIS A 22 -16.95 16.61 -4.16
N GLN A 23 -17.64 16.12 -5.19
CA GLN A 23 -18.83 15.28 -5.01
C GLN A 23 -18.50 13.97 -4.25
N MET A 24 -17.40 13.31 -4.60
CA MET A 24 -16.94 12.10 -3.89
C MET A 24 -16.64 12.37 -2.41
N LEU A 25 -16.18 13.58 -2.07
CA LEU A 25 -15.88 13.98 -0.70
C LEU A 25 -17.13 14.34 0.11
N SER A 26 -18.09 15.05 -0.49
CA SER A 26 -19.24 15.63 0.21
C SER A 26 -20.49 14.75 0.24
N MET A 27 -20.62 13.81 -0.71
CA MET A 27 -21.78 12.93 -0.83
C MET A 27 -21.55 11.57 -0.15
N PRO A 28 -22.63 10.83 0.19
CA PRO A 28 -22.53 9.45 0.67
C PRO A 28 -21.70 8.56 -0.27
N LYS A 29 -20.95 7.62 0.32
CA LYS A 29 -20.06 6.73 -0.43
C LYS A 29 -20.84 5.72 -1.27
N ASP A 30 -20.29 5.41 -2.44
CA ASP A 30 -20.69 4.32 -3.30
C ASP A 30 -20.20 2.98 -2.74
N GLN A 31 -21.12 2.03 -2.55
CA GLN A 31 -20.81 0.70 -1.99
C GLN A 31 -19.96 -0.14 -2.96
N GLU A 32 -20.12 0.07 -4.26
CA GLU A 32 -19.42 -0.64 -5.35
C GLU A 32 -17.95 -0.19 -5.52
N ARG A 33 -17.49 0.80 -4.75
CA ARG A 33 -16.16 1.40 -4.90
C ARG A 33 -15.04 0.38 -4.90
N PHE A 34 -15.08 -0.55 -3.95
CA PHE A 34 -13.99 -1.47 -3.69
C PHE A 34 -13.77 -2.45 -4.86
N GLU A 35 -14.85 -3.01 -5.41
CA GLU A 35 -14.78 -3.96 -6.52
C GLU A 35 -14.27 -3.28 -7.80
N ILE A 36 -14.77 -2.09 -8.12
CA ILE A 36 -14.33 -1.33 -9.30
C ILE A 36 -12.86 -0.92 -9.13
N TYR A 37 -12.48 -0.47 -7.94
CA TYR A 37 -11.10 -0.09 -7.63
C TYR A 37 -10.13 -1.27 -7.78
N LEU A 38 -10.49 -2.45 -7.26
CA LEU A 38 -9.70 -3.66 -7.44
C LEU A 38 -9.57 -4.04 -8.92
N GLY A 39 -10.65 -3.96 -9.70
CA GLY A 39 -10.63 -4.24 -11.14
C GLY A 39 -9.64 -3.35 -11.89
N ILE A 40 -9.68 -2.04 -11.63
CA ILE A 40 -8.75 -1.08 -12.25
C ILE A 40 -7.29 -1.41 -11.89
N LEU A 41 -7.00 -1.70 -10.62
CA LEU A 41 -5.63 -2.05 -10.21
C LEU A 41 -5.16 -3.37 -10.84
N GLN A 42 -6.03 -4.37 -10.90
CA GLN A 42 -5.72 -5.68 -11.47
C GLN A 42 -5.34 -5.58 -12.95
N GLU A 43 -5.96 -4.66 -13.70
CA GLU A 43 -5.62 -4.41 -15.11
C GLU A 43 -4.25 -3.75 -15.31
N GLN A 44 -3.76 -3.01 -14.31
CA GLN A 44 -2.53 -2.24 -14.44
C GLN A 44 -1.28 -2.99 -13.99
N VAL A 45 -1.42 -3.96 -13.08
CA VAL A 45 -0.28 -4.75 -12.59
C VAL A 45 0.26 -5.70 -13.68
N PRO A 46 1.58 -6.00 -13.70
CA PRO A 46 2.19 -6.82 -14.75
C PRO A 46 2.06 -8.35 -14.52
N TRP A 47 1.15 -8.78 -13.65
CA TRP A 47 0.95 -10.19 -13.26
C TRP A 47 -0.54 -10.51 -13.08
N ASP A 48 -0.88 -11.81 -13.22
CA ASP A 48 -2.27 -12.28 -13.26
C ASP A 48 -2.81 -12.81 -11.91
N ASP A 49 -1.96 -12.88 -10.87
CA ASP A 49 -2.39 -13.24 -9.52
C ASP A 49 -3.46 -12.27 -9.01
N ARG A 50 -4.40 -12.76 -8.19
CA ARG A 50 -5.57 -11.96 -7.80
C ARG A 50 -5.22 -11.00 -6.66
N ILE A 51 -5.44 -9.70 -6.84
CA ILE A 51 -5.39 -8.72 -5.75
C ILE A 51 -6.56 -8.96 -4.80
N ILE A 52 -6.25 -9.04 -3.51
CA ILE A 52 -7.23 -9.11 -2.42
C ILE A 52 -7.35 -7.74 -1.76
N LEU A 53 -6.23 -7.14 -1.36
CA LEU A 53 -6.28 -5.87 -0.65
C LEU A 53 -5.07 -4.98 -1.00
N PRO A 54 -5.28 -3.78 -1.54
CA PRO A 54 -4.20 -2.81 -1.72
C PRO A 54 -3.75 -2.25 -0.36
N LEU A 55 -2.45 -2.31 -0.09
CA LEU A 55 -1.82 -1.78 1.14
C LEU A 55 -1.19 -0.41 0.90
N GLY A 56 -0.85 -0.11 -0.35
CA GLY A 56 -0.31 1.18 -0.79
C GLY A 56 -0.27 1.26 -2.32
N PRO A 57 0.28 2.35 -2.89
CA PRO A 57 0.24 2.56 -4.35
C PRO A 57 0.88 1.44 -5.18
N LYS A 58 1.88 0.73 -4.62
CA LYS A 58 2.64 -0.34 -5.28
C LYS A 58 2.79 -1.59 -4.42
N LEU A 59 1.89 -1.80 -3.45
CA LEU A 59 1.97 -2.90 -2.49
C LEU A 59 0.58 -3.49 -2.22
N PHE A 60 0.46 -4.81 -2.31
CA PHE A 60 -0.81 -5.51 -2.32
C PHE A 60 -0.73 -6.81 -1.52
N ILE A 61 -1.83 -7.21 -0.88
CA ILE A 61 -2.08 -8.60 -0.52
C ILE A 61 -2.68 -9.29 -1.75
N VAL A 62 -2.09 -10.41 -2.15
CA VAL A 62 -2.47 -11.14 -3.37
C VAL A 62 -2.68 -12.62 -3.07
N GLN A 63 -3.59 -13.26 -3.79
CA GLN A 63 -3.72 -14.71 -3.83
C GLN A 63 -2.86 -15.26 -4.97
N ARG A 64 -1.87 -16.08 -4.64
CA ARG A 64 -1.08 -16.80 -5.64
C ARG A 64 -1.94 -17.84 -6.35
N ALA A 65 -1.96 -17.81 -7.67
CA ALA A 65 -2.79 -18.68 -8.49
C ALA A 65 -2.41 -20.17 -8.32
N GLU A 66 -1.12 -20.45 -8.12
CA GLU A 66 -0.54 -21.79 -8.06
C GLU A 66 -0.87 -22.58 -6.79
N ASP A 67 -0.90 -21.92 -5.62
CA ASP A 67 -1.06 -22.58 -4.32
C ASP A 67 -2.14 -21.97 -3.43
N LYS A 68 -2.83 -20.91 -3.91
CA LYS A 68 -3.89 -20.18 -3.19
C LYS A 68 -3.42 -19.53 -1.88
N LYS A 69 -2.11 -19.42 -1.65
CA LYS A 69 -1.59 -18.69 -0.49
C LYS A 69 -1.73 -17.19 -0.68
N TRP A 70 -1.92 -16.50 0.43
CA TRP A 70 -1.98 -15.05 0.45
C TRP A 70 -0.63 -14.48 0.88
N VAL A 71 -0.08 -13.60 0.05
CA VAL A 71 1.24 -13.02 0.26
C VAL A 71 1.22 -11.52 0.06
N ILE A 72 2.15 -10.81 0.70
CA ILE A 72 2.38 -9.39 0.42
C ILE A 72 3.30 -9.28 -0.79
N ARG A 73 2.81 -8.66 -1.86
CA ARG A 73 3.47 -8.51 -3.15
C ARG A 73 3.60 -7.06 -3.56
N SER A 74 4.78 -6.69 -4.07
CA SER A 74 5.00 -5.40 -4.73
C SER A 74 4.43 -5.38 -6.14
N TRP A 75 4.18 -4.18 -6.68
CA TRP A 75 3.82 -3.97 -8.09
C TRP A 75 4.73 -4.72 -9.05
N ALA A 76 6.04 -4.73 -8.79
CA ALA A 76 7.04 -5.40 -9.62
C ALA A 76 6.96 -6.93 -9.61
N GLY A 77 6.10 -7.53 -8.78
CA GLY A 77 5.91 -8.97 -8.68
C GLY A 77 6.77 -9.67 -7.61
N HIS A 78 7.49 -8.92 -6.77
CA HIS A 78 8.24 -9.51 -5.66
C HIS A 78 7.32 -9.81 -4.47
N ASP A 79 7.34 -11.06 -4.02
CA ASP A 79 6.70 -11.54 -2.79
C ASP A 79 7.63 -11.37 -1.58
N PHE A 80 7.13 -10.72 -0.54
CA PHE A 80 7.88 -10.46 0.69
C PHE A 80 7.73 -11.57 1.72
N CYS A 81 6.49 -11.86 2.11
CA CYS A 81 6.14 -12.76 3.22
C CYS A 81 4.65 -13.16 3.15
N ASP A 82 4.21 -13.97 4.12
CA ASP A 82 2.79 -14.23 4.34
C ASP A 82 2.02 -12.92 4.65
N TRP A 83 0.73 -12.87 4.31
CA TRP A 83 -0.12 -11.69 4.53
C TRP A 83 -0.33 -11.31 6.00
N THR A 84 -0.07 -12.25 6.93
CA THR A 84 -0.14 -12.00 8.39
C THR A 84 1.18 -11.50 8.98
N GLU A 85 2.26 -11.51 8.20
CA GLU A 85 3.58 -11.06 8.62
C GLU A 85 3.87 -9.63 8.21
N ASN A 86 4.80 -8.99 8.92
CA ASN A 86 5.24 -7.64 8.58
C ASN A 86 6.25 -7.65 7.42
N TRP A 87 5.80 -7.28 6.22
CA TRP A 87 6.62 -7.20 5.01
C TRP A 87 7.90 -6.36 5.16
N LYS A 88 7.92 -5.35 6.05
CA LYS A 88 9.09 -4.51 6.28
C LYS A 88 10.28 -5.30 6.81
N LEU A 89 10.05 -6.41 7.52
CA LEU A 89 11.09 -7.31 8.01
C LEU A 89 11.79 -8.09 6.87
N HIS A 90 11.18 -8.12 5.68
CA HIS A 90 11.67 -8.81 4.48
C HIS A 90 12.12 -7.81 3.38
N ALA A 91 11.94 -6.51 3.61
CA ALA A 91 12.34 -5.45 2.69
C ALA A 91 13.81 -5.05 2.83
N LYS A 92 14.32 -4.24 1.88
CA LYS A 92 15.61 -3.55 2.06
C LYS A 92 15.37 -2.23 2.77
N VAL A 93 16.21 -1.89 3.75
CA VAL A 93 16.09 -0.63 4.49
C VAL A 93 17.32 0.25 4.29
N ARG A 94 17.09 1.56 4.11
CA ARG A 94 18.11 2.60 4.24
C ARG A 94 17.76 3.49 5.43
N VAL A 95 18.65 3.56 6.41
CA VAL A 95 18.48 4.44 7.58
C VAL A 95 19.31 5.69 7.39
N ARG A 96 18.70 6.85 7.61
CA ARG A 96 19.38 8.15 7.71
C ARG A 96 19.52 8.51 9.17
N ASP A 97 20.71 8.29 9.69
CA ASP A 97 21.08 8.50 11.10
C ASP A 97 22.24 9.48 11.26
N THR A 98 22.72 10.08 10.15
CA THR A 98 23.71 11.17 10.16
C THR A 98 23.14 12.48 9.60
N PRO A 99 23.66 13.65 10.04
CA PRO A 99 23.28 14.95 9.48
C PRO A 99 23.45 15.00 7.96
N GLU A 100 24.54 14.47 7.42
CA GLU A 100 24.82 14.48 5.97
C GLU A 100 23.79 13.67 5.19
N ALA A 101 23.31 12.56 5.76
CA ALA A 101 22.26 11.75 5.15
C ALA A 101 20.90 12.47 5.17
N MET A 102 20.58 13.19 6.25
CA MET A 102 19.36 14.00 6.37
C MET A 102 19.40 15.23 5.45
N GLU A 103 20.56 15.88 5.33
CA GLU A 103 20.74 17.10 4.52
C GLU A 103 20.62 16.84 3.00
N LYS A 104 20.66 15.56 2.57
CA LYS A 104 20.28 15.16 1.20
C LYS A 104 18.79 15.32 0.91
N LEU A 105 17.93 15.33 1.94
CA LEU A 105 16.47 15.48 1.79
C LEU A 105 15.99 16.86 2.24
N TYR A 106 16.55 17.38 3.32
CA TYR A 106 16.11 18.62 3.95
C TYR A 106 17.25 19.63 4.01
N PRO A 107 16.98 20.94 3.85
CA PRO A 107 17.97 21.95 4.16
C PRO A 107 18.46 21.85 5.60
N LYS A 108 19.71 22.23 5.85
CA LYS A 108 20.26 22.37 7.19
C LYS A 108 19.33 23.24 8.07
N LEU A 109 19.20 22.88 9.34
CA LEU A 109 18.24 23.44 10.32
C LEU A 109 16.77 23.07 10.11
N MET A 110 16.36 22.64 8.92
CA MET A 110 15.05 22.01 8.69
C MET A 110 15.11 20.49 8.85
N ALA A 111 16.31 19.91 8.70
CA ALA A 111 16.57 18.50 8.93
C ALA A 111 16.34 18.09 10.41
N PRO A 112 15.70 16.94 10.66
CA PRO A 112 15.61 16.39 12.01
C PRO A 112 16.99 16.12 12.61
N SER A 113 17.10 16.30 13.93
CA SER A 113 18.33 15.92 14.66
C SER A 113 18.36 14.41 14.87
N THR A 114 19.40 13.74 14.38
CA THR A 114 19.45 12.27 14.32
C THR A 114 19.58 11.57 15.68
N GLY A 115 19.99 12.30 16.72
CA GLY A 115 19.92 11.82 18.10
C GLY A 115 18.49 11.70 18.64
N TRP A 116 17.51 12.33 17.99
CA TRP A 116 16.09 12.30 18.38
C TRP A 116 15.24 11.51 17.40
N GLN A 117 15.48 11.67 16.10
CA GLN A 117 14.66 11.06 15.06
C GLN A 117 15.55 10.61 13.90
N VAL A 118 15.37 9.36 13.48
CA VAL A 118 15.99 8.80 12.27
C VAL A 118 14.91 8.61 11.21
N ILE A 119 15.31 8.61 9.93
CA ILE A 119 14.39 8.27 8.82
C ILE A 119 14.78 6.89 8.30
N ARG A 120 13.83 5.96 8.27
CA ARG A 120 13.98 4.60 7.74
C ARG A 120 13.15 4.47 6.46
N GLU A 121 13.83 4.23 5.36
CA GLU A 121 13.21 4.08 4.03
C GLU A 121 13.20 2.59 3.65
N TYR A 122 12.03 2.01 3.40
CA TYR A 122 11.86 0.59 3.08
C TYR A 122 11.57 0.40 1.59
N PHE A 123 12.37 -0.43 0.93
CA PHE A 123 12.36 -0.61 -0.51
C PHE A 123 12.00 -2.03 -0.94
N CYS A 124 11.34 -2.13 -2.09
CA CYS A 124 11.24 -3.37 -2.84
C CYS A 124 12.64 -3.83 -3.30
N PRO A 125 13.08 -5.06 -3.00
CA PRO A 125 14.39 -5.55 -3.42
C PRO A 125 14.51 -5.80 -4.93
N LEU A 126 13.39 -5.90 -5.65
CA LEU A 126 13.36 -6.14 -7.09
C LEU A 126 13.44 -4.84 -7.89
N SER A 127 12.53 -3.88 -7.63
CA SER A 127 12.45 -2.63 -8.39
C SER A 127 13.20 -1.45 -7.76
N GLY A 128 13.50 -1.51 -6.47
CA GLY A 128 14.00 -0.37 -5.72
C GLY A 128 12.93 0.68 -5.39
N ASP A 129 11.65 0.40 -5.64
CA ASP A 129 10.55 1.30 -5.26
C ASP A 129 10.55 1.53 -3.74
N LEU A 130 10.38 2.79 -3.33
CA LEU A 130 10.17 3.17 -1.93
C LEU A 130 8.72 2.87 -1.55
N LEU A 131 8.53 1.93 -0.63
CA LEU A 131 7.22 1.42 -0.24
C LEU A 131 6.71 2.03 1.06
N ASP A 132 7.60 2.37 2.00
CA ASP A 132 7.24 3.09 3.22
C ASP A 132 8.42 3.90 3.79
N VAL A 133 8.10 4.92 4.58
CA VAL A 133 9.06 5.75 5.31
C VAL A 133 8.63 5.90 6.76
N GLU A 134 9.43 5.36 7.68
CA GLU A 134 9.22 5.57 9.11
C GLU A 134 10.16 6.65 9.63
N ALA A 135 9.67 7.48 10.57
CA ALA A 135 10.47 8.52 11.20
C ALA A 135 10.46 8.42 12.74
N PRO A 136 10.95 7.32 13.34
CA PRO A 136 10.91 7.11 14.78
C PRO A 136 12.16 7.67 15.49
N THR A 137 12.21 7.50 16.81
CA THR A 137 13.45 7.61 17.58
C THR A 137 14.41 6.46 17.26
N PRO A 138 15.72 6.61 17.56
CA PRO A 138 16.64 5.47 17.57
C PRO A 138 16.11 4.30 18.42
N TRP A 139 16.49 3.07 18.02
CA TRP A 139 16.13 1.80 18.66
C TRP A 139 14.66 1.39 18.60
N TYR A 140 13.79 2.20 18.01
CA TYR A 140 12.38 1.84 17.88
C TYR A 140 12.21 0.56 17.04
N PRO A 141 11.31 -0.36 17.41
CA PRO A 141 10.99 -1.52 16.58
C PRO A 141 10.51 -1.13 15.17
N VAL A 142 10.60 -2.05 14.23
CA VAL A 142 9.91 -1.91 12.93
C VAL A 142 8.41 -2.04 13.18
N ILE A 143 7.61 -1.11 12.64
CA ILE A 143 6.18 -1.06 12.93
C ILE A 143 5.46 -2.04 12.01
N HIS A 144 4.55 -2.85 12.58
CA HIS A 144 3.57 -3.60 11.78
C HIS A 144 2.33 -2.73 11.63
N ASP A 145 2.18 -2.06 10.48
CA ASP A 145 1.24 -0.95 10.35
C ASP A 145 -0.22 -1.41 10.34
N PHE A 146 -0.49 -2.57 9.74
CA PHE A 146 -1.86 -2.98 9.47
C PHE A 146 -2.02 -4.51 9.40
N GLU A 147 -2.92 -5.01 10.25
CA GLU A 147 -3.36 -6.42 10.29
C GLU A 147 -4.87 -6.48 9.97
N PRO A 148 -5.25 -6.58 8.67
CA PRO A 148 -6.64 -6.50 8.26
C PRO A 148 -7.46 -7.74 8.61
N ASP A 149 -8.68 -7.56 9.12
CA ASP A 149 -9.69 -8.62 9.16
C ASP A 149 -10.39 -8.74 7.79
N ILE A 150 -9.71 -9.40 6.85
CA ILE A 150 -10.18 -9.57 5.47
C ILE A 150 -11.46 -10.40 5.42
N ASP A 151 -11.59 -11.41 6.27
CA ASP A 151 -12.72 -12.33 6.27
C ASP A 151 -14.02 -11.59 6.61
N THR A 152 -14.03 -10.77 7.66
CA THR A 152 -15.19 -9.94 8.02
C THR A 152 -15.40 -8.78 7.04
N PHE A 153 -14.33 -8.16 6.54
CA PHE A 153 -14.45 -7.11 5.54
C PHE A 153 -15.18 -7.60 4.27
N TYR A 154 -14.76 -8.75 3.73
CA TYR A 154 -15.41 -9.32 2.54
C TYR A 154 -16.82 -9.81 2.84
N ARG A 155 -16.97 -10.70 3.83
CA ARG A 155 -18.24 -11.40 4.06
C ARG A 155 -19.31 -10.50 4.66
N ASP A 156 -18.95 -9.75 5.71
CA ASP A 156 -19.93 -9.08 6.56
C ASP A 156 -20.15 -7.62 6.14
N TRP A 157 -19.15 -6.95 5.56
CA TRP A 157 -19.26 -5.54 5.17
C TRP A 157 -19.54 -5.35 3.67
N LEU A 158 -18.84 -6.09 2.81
CA LEU A 158 -19.06 -6.02 1.36
C LEU A 158 -20.13 -7.00 0.86
N GLY A 159 -20.41 -8.07 1.62
CA GLY A 159 -21.32 -9.13 1.17
C GLY A 159 -20.74 -9.99 0.05
N LEU A 160 -19.40 -10.06 -0.05
CA LEU A 160 -18.66 -10.81 -1.06
C LEU A 160 -18.13 -12.12 -0.48
N GLU A 161 -17.91 -13.10 -1.34
CA GLU A 161 -17.21 -14.32 -0.95
C GLU A 161 -15.73 -14.03 -0.67
N VAL A 162 -15.23 -14.57 0.46
CA VAL A 162 -13.82 -14.50 0.80
C VAL A 162 -13.05 -15.35 -0.22
N PRO A 163 -12.01 -14.81 -0.88
CA PRO A 163 -11.18 -15.59 -1.79
C PRO A 163 -10.61 -16.84 -1.11
N GLU A 164 -10.41 -17.93 -1.86
CA GLU A 164 -9.81 -19.14 -1.32
C GLU A 164 -8.45 -18.85 -0.64
N ARG A 165 -8.15 -19.54 0.46
CA ARG A 165 -6.89 -19.38 1.20
C ARG A 165 -6.41 -20.75 1.66
N ALA A 166 -5.20 -21.13 1.24
CA ALA A 166 -4.54 -22.38 1.61
C ALA A 166 -3.66 -22.25 2.86
#